data_AF-A0A1A2XIQ7-F1
#
_entry.id   AF-A0A1A2XIQ7-F1
#
_cell.length_a   1.000
_cell.length_b   1.000
_cell.length_c   1.000
_cell.angle_alpha   90.00
_cell.angle_beta   90.00
_cell.angle_gamma   90.00
#
_symmetry.space_group_name_H-M   'P 1'
#
loop_
_entity.id
_entity.type
_entity.pdbx_description
1 polymer ?
#
loop_
_entity_poly.entity_id
_entity_poly.type
_entity_poly.pdbx_seq_one_letter_code
_entity_poly.pdbx_strand_id
1 'polypeptide(L)'
;MAPLLPAALFVNADEIAKSRWPDEVAARAYDAARVAAQTRLALIEHGRSFIAETVFSHESKLDLIRIAHAAVPASPLLRRASLNRRAHAHDYTVVLHAVLIPEALAVRRVRYRVAAGGHTVPEEKIRDRYHRLWPLVAEAIGMADIATVYDNSHPTGPRIVAQFAGGAEIGELAWPAWTPEALAPGSLGHLHDELADILAVEQHVDGRR
;
A
#
# COMPACT_ATOMS: atom_id res chain seq x y z
N MET A 1 -0.62 -14.38 13.16
CA MET A 1 -1.04 -14.28 11.75
C MET A 1 -0.03 -15.06 10.92
N ALA A 2 -0.45 -16.13 10.24
CA ALA A 2 0.41 -16.79 9.27
C ALA A 2 0.69 -15.82 8.11
N PRO A 3 1.89 -15.81 7.50
CA PRO A 3 2.16 -14.93 6.36
C PRO A 3 1.25 -15.35 5.20
N LEU A 4 0.40 -14.42 4.74
CA LEU A 4 -0.53 -14.64 3.63
C LEU A 4 0.19 -15.01 2.32
N LEU A 5 1.50 -14.71 2.20
CA LEU A 5 2.34 -15.07 1.05
C LEU A 5 3.78 -15.43 1.50
N PRO A 6 4.12 -16.70 1.75
CA PRO A 6 5.46 -17.12 2.14
C PRO A 6 6.56 -16.82 1.11
N ALA A 7 6.19 -16.59 -0.16
CA ALA A 7 7.11 -16.42 -1.29
C ALA A 7 7.09 -15.01 -1.91
N ALA A 8 6.25 -14.10 -1.43
CA ALA A 8 6.21 -12.73 -1.95
C ALA A 8 7.43 -11.94 -1.49
N LEU A 9 8.04 -11.19 -2.42
CA LEU A 9 9.18 -10.36 -2.09
C LEU A 9 8.73 -9.10 -1.35
N PHE A 10 9.37 -8.80 -0.22
CA PHE A 10 9.13 -7.55 0.51
C PHE A 10 10.05 -6.45 -0.04
N VAL A 11 9.47 -5.38 -0.56
CA VAL A 11 10.21 -4.26 -1.15
C VAL A 11 9.95 -2.98 -0.35
N ASN A 12 10.89 -2.64 0.52
CA ASN A 12 10.84 -1.47 1.40
C ASN A 12 12.12 -0.63 1.26
N ALA A 13 11.97 0.68 1.14
CA ALA A 13 13.09 1.59 0.93
C ALA A 13 14.03 1.67 2.14
N ASP A 14 13.52 1.61 3.36
CA ASP A 14 14.34 1.66 4.57
C ASP A 14 15.19 0.37 4.71
N GLU A 15 14.61 -0.80 4.38
CA GLU A 15 15.36 -2.07 4.35
C GLU A 15 16.44 -2.09 3.26
N ILE A 16 16.14 -1.53 2.08
CA ILE A 16 17.12 -1.33 1.01
C ILE A 16 18.25 -0.40 1.48
N ALA A 17 17.90 0.70 2.17
CA ALA A 17 18.89 1.66 2.67
C ALA A 17 19.81 1.03 3.73
N LYS A 18 19.25 0.30 4.70
CA LYS A 18 20.02 -0.43 5.73
C LYS A 18 20.96 -1.48 5.11
N SER A 19 20.50 -2.19 4.09
CA SER A 19 21.28 -3.23 3.43
C SER A 19 22.40 -2.68 2.54
N ARG A 20 22.16 -1.60 1.80
CA ARG A 20 23.13 -1.06 0.81
C ARG A 20 24.05 0.02 1.37
N TRP A 21 23.55 0.80 2.33
CA TRP A 21 24.23 1.96 2.89
C TRP A 21 24.03 2.02 4.42
N PRO A 22 24.54 1.01 5.16
CA PRO A 22 24.32 0.91 6.61
C PRO A 22 24.79 2.15 7.38
N ASP A 23 25.85 2.81 6.91
CA ASP A 23 26.42 4.00 7.57
C ASP A 23 25.81 5.33 7.08
N GLU A 24 25.03 5.31 5.99
CA GLU A 24 24.49 6.52 5.33
C GLU A 24 22.96 6.45 5.09
N VAL A 25 22.24 5.61 5.83
CA VAL A 25 20.81 5.30 5.62
C VAL A 25 19.96 6.55 5.39
N ALA A 26 20.09 7.58 6.24
CA ALA A 26 19.29 8.80 6.14
C ALA A 26 19.66 9.64 4.90
N ALA A 27 20.95 9.74 4.57
CA ALA A 27 21.42 10.48 3.40
C ALA A 27 21.02 9.79 2.09
N ARG A 28 20.88 8.46 2.10
CA ARG A 28 20.54 7.63 0.95
C ARG A 28 19.05 7.27 0.85
N ALA A 29 18.19 7.89 1.67
CA ALA A 29 16.76 7.60 1.66
C ALA A 29 16.10 7.81 0.29
N TYR A 30 16.50 8.84 -0.47
CA TYR A 30 16.01 9.07 -1.84
C TYR A 30 16.53 8.04 -2.84
N ASP A 31 17.81 7.67 -2.76
CA ASP A 31 18.39 6.62 -3.59
C ASP A 31 17.69 5.28 -3.35
N ALA A 32 17.47 4.92 -2.08
CA ALA A 32 16.78 3.70 -1.69
C ALA A 32 15.30 3.70 -2.14
N ALA A 33 14.61 4.85 -2.06
CA ALA A 33 13.25 4.99 -2.58
C ALA A 33 13.18 4.78 -4.10
N ARG A 34 14.17 5.29 -4.85
CA ARG A 34 14.28 5.08 -6.30
C ARG A 34 14.53 3.62 -6.64
N VAL A 35 15.44 2.96 -5.92
CA VAL A 35 15.69 1.52 -6.06
C VAL A 35 14.42 0.73 -5.77
N ALA A 36 13.73 1.03 -4.67
CA ALA A 36 12.48 0.36 -4.32
C ALA A 36 11.42 0.53 -5.41
N ALA A 37 11.30 1.73 -6.02
CA ALA A 37 10.41 1.96 -7.15
C ALA A 37 10.79 1.10 -8.36
N GLN A 38 12.06 1.11 -8.77
CA GLN A 38 12.54 0.30 -9.90
C GLN A 38 12.34 -1.21 -9.67
N THR A 39 12.60 -1.70 -8.46
CA THR A 39 12.39 -3.11 -8.11
C THR A 39 10.92 -3.49 -8.22
N ARG A 40 9.99 -2.66 -7.75
CA ARG A 40 8.56 -2.93 -7.84
C ARG A 40 8.10 -2.98 -9.31
N LEU A 41 8.56 -2.05 -10.14
CA LEU A 41 8.26 -2.05 -11.58
C LEU A 41 8.80 -3.31 -12.28
N ALA A 42 10.04 -3.69 -12.01
CA ALA A 42 10.62 -4.92 -12.58
C ALA A 42 9.86 -6.18 -12.15
N LEU A 43 9.37 -6.23 -10.91
CA LEU A 43 8.54 -7.34 -10.44
C LEU A 43 7.20 -7.39 -11.17
N ILE A 44 6.58 -6.23 -11.42
CA ILE A 44 5.38 -6.12 -12.26
C ILE A 44 5.64 -6.69 -13.66
N GLU A 45 6.69 -6.21 -14.33
CA GLU A 45 7.09 -6.67 -15.67
C GLU A 45 7.33 -8.18 -15.74
N HIS A 46 7.88 -8.77 -14.67
CA HIS A 46 8.16 -10.19 -14.57
C HIS A 46 6.98 -11.03 -14.07
N GLY A 47 5.82 -10.44 -13.75
CA GLY A 47 4.67 -11.19 -13.23
C GLY A 47 4.93 -11.79 -11.84
N ARG A 48 5.74 -11.13 -10.99
CA ARG A 48 6.13 -11.62 -9.68
C ARG A 48 5.38 -10.88 -8.57
N SER A 49 4.70 -11.63 -7.70
CA SER A 49 4.07 -11.08 -6.49
C SER A 49 5.08 -10.44 -5.53
N PHE A 50 4.67 -9.34 -4.93
CA PHE A 50 5.45 -8.60 -3.94
C PHE A 50 4.57 -7.82 -2.97
N ILE A 51 5.18 -7.41 -1.86
CA ILE A 51 4.60 -6.53 -0.84
C ILE A 51 5.39 -5.22 -0.86
N ALA A 52 4.67 -4.10 -0.97
CA ALA A 52 5.27 -2.77 -0.88
C ALA A 52 4.78 -2.06 0.39
N GLU A 53 5.65 -1.96 1.40
CA GLU A 53 5.39 -1.10 2.55
C GLU A 53 5.81 0.33 2.21
N THR A 54 4.90 1.29 2.42
CA THR A 54 5.16 2.71 2.15
C THR A 54 4.29 3.60 3.04
N VAL A 55 4.74 4.85 3.22
CA VAL A 55 3.97 5.92 3.88
C VAL A 55 2.85 6.46 2.98
N PHE A 56 2.88 6.16 1.68
CA PHE A 56 1.83 6.53 0.73
C PHE A 56 1.65 8.06 0.50
N SER A 57 2.62 8.88 0.91
CA SER A 57 2.50 10.34 0.81
C SER A 57 2.93 10.93 -0.54
N HIS A 58 2.79 10.24 -1.67
CA HIS A 58 3.20 10.76 -2.99
C HIS A 58 2.44 10.06 -4.12
N GLU A 59 2.01 10.80 -5.15
CA GLU A 59 1.20 10.30 -6.29
C GLU A 59 1.78 9.08 -7.01
N SER A 60 3.11 8.97 -7.13
CA SER A 60 3.83 7.77 -7.66
C SER A 60 3.44 6.42 -7.05
N LYS A 61 2.66 6.42 -5.96
CA LYS A 61 2.17 5.18 -5.36
C LYS A 61 0.91 4.77 -6.11
N LEU A 62 -0.02 5.70 -6.33
CA LEU A 62 -1.16 5.51 -7.24
C LEU A 62 -0.69 4.98 -8.60
N ASP A 63 0.33 5.61 -9.19
CA ASP A 63 0.90 5.15 -10.47
C ASP A 63 1.34 3.69 -10.45
N LEU A 64 1.84 3.20 -9.32
CA LEU A 64 2.27 1.82 -9.18
C LEU A 64 1.10 0.83 -9.32
N ILE A 65 -0.07 1.14 -8.77
CA ILE A 65 -1.24 0.26 -8.94
C ILE A 65 -1.81 0.42 -10.33
N ARG A 66 -1.77 1.62 -10.93
CA ARG A 66 -2.25 1.81 -12.31
C ARG A 66 -1.43 0.93 -13.24
N ILE A 67 -0.11 0.92 -13.03
CA ILE A 67 0.83 0.06 -13.75
C ILE A 67 0.57 -1.43 -13.46
N ALA A 68 0.31 -1.80 -12.20
CA ALA A 68 -0.03 -3.18 -11.84
C ALA A 68 -1.29 -3.67 -12.55
N HIS A 69 -2.36 -2.88 -12.53
CA HIS A 69 -3.63 -3.18 -13.19
C HIS A 69 -3.51 -3.23 -14.71
N ALA A 70 -2.72 -2.33 -15.30
CA ALA A 70 -2.48 -2.30 -16.74
C ALA A 70 -1.50 -3.39 -17.22
N ALA A 71 -0.82 -4.09 -16.31
CA ALA A 71 0.19 -5.08 -16.69
C ALA A 71 -0.46 -6.29 -17.40
N VAL A 72 0.07 -6.62 -18.58
CA VAL A 72 -0.24 -7.84 -19.34
C VAL A 72 0.98 -8.76 -19.26
N PRO A 73 0.87 -10.08 -19.08
CA PRO A 73 1.99 -10.90 -18.70
C PRO A 73 2.96 -11.00 -19.88
N ALA A 74 4.26 -10.89 -19.62
CA ALA A 74 5.26 -11.05 -20.67
C ALA A 74 5.16 -12.42 -21.38
N SER A 75 4.80 -13.48 -20.64
CA SER A 75 4.74 -14.87 -21.12
C SER A 75 3.58 -15.14 -22.09
N PRO A 76 3.85 -15.61 -23.33
CA PRO A 76 2.82 -16.01 -24.29
C PRO A 76 1.87 -17.12 -23.79
N LEU A 77 2.33 -17.98 -22.88
CA LEU A 77 1.51 -19.04 -22.28
C LEU A 77 0.50 -18.48 -21.28
N LEU A 78 0.89 -17.49 -20.47
CA LEU A 78 0.00 -16.81 -19.53
C LEU A 78 -1.01 -15.90 -20.26
N ARG A 79 -0.60 -15.27 -21.37
CA ARG A 79 -1.50 -14.48 -22.24
C ARG A 79 -2.70 -15.29 -22.76
N ARG A 80 -2.47 -16.54 -23.17
CA ARG A 80 -3.54 -17.43 -23.69
C ARG A 80 -4.55 -17.84 -22.60
N ALA A 81 -4.10 -18.02 -21.36
CA ALA A 81 -4.99 -18.29 -20.23
C ALA A 81 -5.81 -17.05 -19.84
N SER A 82 -5.24 -15.84 -20.00
CA SER A 82 -5.92 -14.56 -19.73
C SER A 82 -6.96 -14.20 -20.81
N LEU A 83 -6.72 -14.54 -22.08
CA LEU A 83 -7.63 -14.28 -23.22
C LEU A 83 -9.01 -14.96 -23.13
N ASN A 84 -9.19 -15.99 -22.30
CA ASN A 84 -10.49 -16.63 -22.04
C ASN A 84 -11.26 -15.98 -20.87
N ARG A 85 -10.66 -15.04 -20.14
CA ARG A 85 -11.27 -14.25 -19.06
C ARG A 85 -11.66 -12.85 -19.52
N ARG A 86 -12.30 -12.75 -20.69
CA ARG A 86 -12.84 -11.49 -21.20
C ARG A 86 -14.08 -11.09 -20.41
N ALA A 87 -13.83 -10.43 -19.28
CA ALA A 87 -14.69 -9.35 -18.84
C ALA A 87 -13.91 -8.28 -18.07
N HIS A 88 -13.07 -8.60 -17.08
CA HIS A 88 -12.44 -7.56 -16.22
C HIS A 88 -11.10 -8.00 -15.56
N ALA A 89 -10.30 -8.88 -16.17
CA ALA A 89 -9.12 -9.44 -15.50
C ALA A 89 -7.86 -8.57 -15.67
N HIS A 90 -7.55 -7.76 -14.66
CA HIS A 90 -6.16 -7.34 -14.42
C HIS A 90 -5.34 -8.56 -14.01
N ASP A 91 -4.08 -8.70 -14.48
CA ASP A 91 -3.24 -9.86 -14.12
C ASP A 91 -2.67 -9.78 -12.69
N TYR A 92 -2.75 -8.59 -12.09
CA TYR A 92 -2.37 -8.30 -10.73
C TYR A 92 -3.64 -8.05 -9.93
N THR A 93 -3.85 -8.80 -8.85
CA THR A 93 -4.85 -8.44 -7.82
C THR A 93 -4.17 -7.58 -6.78
N VAL A 94 -4.69 -6.38 -6.54
CA VAL A 94 -4.17 -5.37 -5.61
C VAL A 94 -4.93 -5.41 -4.30
N VAL A 95 -4.23 -5.76 -3.22
CA VAL A 95 -4.78 -5.85 -1.86
C VAL A 95 -4.19 -4.76 -0.95
N LEU A 96 -5.06 -3.85 -0.52
CA LEU A 96 -4.77 -2.68 0.29
C LEU A 96 -4.96 -2.95 1.79
N HIS A 97 -3.93 -2.68 2.57
CA HIS A 97 -3.97 -2.68 4.03
C HIS A 97 -3.60 -1.30 4.61
N ALA A 98 -4.58 -0.42 4.81
CA ALA A 98 -4.35 0.92 5.37
C ALA A 98 -4.37 0.89 6.89
N VAL A 99 -3.35 1.47 7.52
CA VAL A 99 -3.25 1.53 8.98
C VAL A 99 -3.36 2.97 9.46
N LEU A 100 -4.47 3.28 10.11
CA LEU A 100 -4.77 4.58 10.68
C LEU A 100 -4.23 4.67 12.10
N ILE A 101 -3.69 5.86 12.40
CA ILE A 101 -3.36 6.30 13.75
C ILE A 101 -3.62 7.80 13.83
N PRO A 102 -3.96 8.36 15.01
CA PRO A 102 -4.03 9.80 15.18
C PRO A 102 -2.68 10.47 14.86
N GLU A 103 -2.70 11.66 14.26
CA GLU A 103 -1.49 12.43 13.92
C GLU A 103 -0.54 12.59 15.13
N ALA A 104 -1.09 12.95 16.29
CA ALA A 104 -0.31 13.09 17.52
C ALA A 104 0.33 11.75 17.96
N LEU A 105 -0.33 10.61 17.70
CA LEU A 105 0.24 9.29 17.94
C LEU A 105 1.35 8.97 16.93
N ALA A 106 1.22 9.38 15.66
CA ALA A 106 2.27 9.22 14.65
C ALA A 106 3.56 9.95 15.06
N VAL A 107 3.45 11.22 15.46
CA VAL A 107 4.57 12.02 15.99
C VAL A 107 5.19 11.34 17.21
N ARG A 108 4.36 10.92 18.17
CA ARG A 108 4.82 10.24 19.38
C ARG A 108 5.56 8.93 19.08
N ARG A 109 5.05 8.11 18.15
CA ARG A 109 5.70 6.85 17.73
C ARG A 109 7.04 7.08 17.05
N VAL A 110 7.20 8.15 16.27
CA VAL A 110 8.51 8.52 15.72
C VAL A 110 9.48 8.92 16.83
N ARG A 111 9.05 9.77 17.77
CA ARG A 111 9.89 10.17 18.93
C ARG A 111 10.38 8.96 19.73
N TYR A 112 9.52 7.97 20.00
CA TYR A 112 9.94 6.74 20.68
C TYR A 112 10.94 5.91 19.87
N ARG A 113 10.74 5.78 18.55
CA ARG A 113 11.71 5.08 17.69
C ARG A 113 13.07 5.76 17.67
N VAL A 114 13.10 7.10 17.64
CA VAL A 114 14.35 7.87 17.73
C VAL A 114 15.05 7.62 19.07
N ALA A 115 14.31 7.66 20.18
CA ALA A 115 14.85 7.35 21.50
C ALA A 115 15.39 5.91 21.62
N ALA A 116 14.84 4.98 20.83
CA ALA A 116 15.30 3.59 20.72
C ALA A 116 16.43 3.38 19.68
N GLY A 117 17.06 4.45 19.19
CA GLY A 117 18.19 4.37 18.24
C GLY A 117 17.81 4.46 16.76
N GLY A 118 16.56 4.81 16.44
CA GLY A 118 16.12 5.08 15.08
C GLY A 118 16.53 6.45 14.54
N HIS A 119 16.35 6.65 13.23
CA HIS A 119 16.70 7.92 12.58
C HIS A 119 15.72 9.05 12.93
N THR A 120 16.27 10.25 13.13
CA THR A 120 15.48 11.46 13.40
C THR A 120 14.74 11.92 12.15
N VAL A 121 13.46 12.25 12.31
CA VAL A 121 12.63 12.89 11.28
C VAL A 121 12.03 14.16 11.90
N PRO A 122 12.19 15.34 11.27
CA PRO A 122 11.56 16.56 11.75
C PRO A 122 10.04 16.39 11.90
N GLU A 123 9.47 16.90 12.99
CA GLU A 123 8.05 16.74 13.29
C GLU A 123 7.15 17.31 12.19
N GLU A 124 7.47 18.50 11.69
CA GLU A 124 6.77 19.15 10.57
C GLU A 124 6.65 18.21 9.37
N LYS A 125 7.76 17.55 8.98
CA LYS A 125 7.79 16.56 7.90
C LYS A 125 6.88 15.35 8.15
N ILE A 126 6.66 14.97 9.42
CA ILE A 126 5.72 13.89 9.77
C ILE A 126 4.29 14.36 9.54
N ARG A 127 3.96 15.58 10.00
CA ARG A 127 2.62 16.17 9.87
C ARG A 127 2.26 16.45 8.43
N ASP A 128 3.18 17.02 7.65
CA ASP A 128 3.00 17.26 6.21
C ASP A 128 2.68 15.95 5.46
N ARG A 129 3.42 14.88 5.77
CA ARG A 129 3.17 13.56 5.20
C ARG A 129 1.81 13.03 5.63
N TYR A 130 1.45 13.20 6.90
CA TYR A 130 0.18 12.78 7.46
C TYR A 130 -0.99 13.39 6.70
N HIS A 131 -1.01 14.71 6.50
CA HIS A 131 -2.12 15.33 5.78
C HIS A 131 -2.14 14.98 4.29
N ARG A 132 -0.97 14.91 3.64
CA ARG A 132 -0.88 14.61 2.20
C ARG A 132 -1.28 13.17 1.86
N LEU A 133 -1.10 12.21 2.76
CA LEU A 133 -1.34 10.82 2.43
C LEU A 133 -2.83 10.47 2.36
N TRP A 134 -3.71 11.11 3.13
CA TRP A 134 -5.09 10.65 3.24
C TRP A 134 -5.94 10.81 1.98
N PRO A 135 -5.84 11.92 1.21
CA PRO A 135 -6.50 12.00 -0.09
C PRO A 135 -6.02 10.90 -1.04
N LEU A 136 -4.71 10.61 -1.03
CA LEU A 136 -4.13 9.55 -1.84
C LEU A 136 -4.67 8.19 -1.39
N VAL A 137 -4.76 7.92 -0.09
CA VAL A 137 -5.36 6.70 0.48
C VAL A 137 -6.89 6.61 0.25
N ALA A 138 -7.57 7.73 0.02
CA ALA A 138 -9.01 7.75 -0.23
C ALA A 138 -9.33 7.39 -1.68
N GLU A 139 -8.66 8.05 -2.64
CA GLU A 139 -8.55 7.58 -4.02
C GLU A 139 -8.20 6.09 -3.96
N ALA A 140 -7.40 5.73 -2.96
CA ALA A 140 -6.82 4.45 -2.93
C ALA A 140 -7.68 3.21 -2.85
N ILE A 141 -8.49 3.29 -1.83
CA ILE A 141 -9.55 2.34 -1.57
C ILE A 141 -10.39 2.10 -2.83
N GLY A 142 -10.50 3.09 -3.71
CA GLY A 142 -11.10 2.99 -5.03
C GLY A 142 -10.46 1.97 -6.00
N MET A 143 -9.13 1.76 -6.05
CA MET A 143 -8.51 0.70 -6.93
C MET A 143 -7.77 -0.41 -6.30
N ALA A 144 -7.85 -0.54 -5.01
CA ALA A 144 -7.64 -1.89 -4.54
C ALA A 144 -8.80 -2.78 -5.03
N ASP A 145 -8.47 -3.97 -5.53
CA ASP A 145 -9.47 -5.03 -5.69
C ASP A 145 -10.06 -5.39 -4.33
N ILE A 146 -9.24 -5.33 -3.28
CA ILE A 146 -9.63 -5.51 -1.89
C ILE A 146 -8.93 -4.48 -1.04
N ALA A 147 -9.66 -3.70 -0.25
CA ALA A 147 -9.09 -2.83 0.77
C ALA A 147 -9.55 -3.22 2.17
N THR A 148 -8.64 -3.22 3.13
CA THR A 148 -8.96 -3.29 4.55
C THR A 148 -8.27 -2.16 5.28
N VAL A 149 -9.05 -1.45 6.08
CA VAL A 149 -8.61 -0.28 6.84
C VAL A 149 -8.61 -0.65 8.31
N TYR A 150 -7.50 -0.37 8.98
CA TYR A 150 -7.25 -0.74 10.37
C TYR A 150 -7.03 0.49 11.24
N ASP A 151 -7.74 0.61 12.35
CA ASP A 151 -7.41 1.53 13.44
C ASP A 151 -6.37 0.89 14.35
N ASN A 152 -5.17 1.48 14.41
CA ASN A 152 -4.07 1.07 15.29
C ASN A 152 -3.76 2.10 16.39
N SER A 153 -4.79 2.84 16.83
CA SER A 153 -4.72 3.79 17.95
C SER A 153 -4.77 3.09 19.31
N HIS A 154 -5.35 1.89 19.37
CA HIS A 154 -5.53 1.14 20.61
C HIS A 154 -4.27 0.36 21.04
N PRO A 155 -3.95 0.29 22.35
CA PRO A 155 -2.83 -0.50 22.86
C PRO A 155 -2.96 -2.00 22.62
N THR A 156 -4.19 -2.51 22.46
CA THR A 156 -4.47 -3.94 22.26
C THR A 156 -4.20 -4.42 20.83
N GLY A 157 -3.73 -3.53 19.95
CA GLY A 157 -3.43 -3.83 18.55
C GLY A 157 -4.50 -3.30 17.58
N PRO A 158 -4.25 -3.50 16.27
CA PRO A 158 -5.10 -2.96 15.21
C PRO A 158 -6.48 -3.62 15.16
N ARG A 159 -7.50 -2.83 14.84
CA ARG A 159 -8.88 -3.28 14.62
C ARG A 159 -9.33 -2.91 13.22
N ILE A 160 -10.04 -3.79 12.53
CA ILE A 160 -10.66 -3.45 11.24
C ILE A 160 -11.76 -2.43 11.48
N VAL A 161 -11.75 -1.34 10.70
CA VAL A 161 -12.75 -0.26 10.76
C VAL A 161 -13.48 -0.04 9.44
N ALA A 162 -12.93 -0.52 8.34
CA ALA A 162 -13.62 -0.56 7.05
C ALA A 162 -13.03 -1.66 6.16
N GLN A 163 -13.86 -2.24 5.30
CA GLN A 163 -13.45 -3.17 4.25
C GLN A 163 -14.12 -2.80 2.93
N PHE A 164 -13.44 -3.04 1.83
CA PHE A 164 -13.94 -2.76 0.49
C PHE A 164 -13.54 -3.87 -0.47
N ALA A 165 -14.37 -4.13 -1.49
CA ALA A 165 -13.97 -4.90 -2.67
C ALA A 165 -14.41 -4.19 -3.94
N GLY A 166 -13.49 -4.02 -4.90
CA GLY A 166 -13.72 -3.25 -6.13
C GLY A 166 -14.21 -1.83 -5.84
N GLY A 167 -13.68 -1.20 -4.79
CA GLY A 167 -14.12 0.13 -4.31
C GLY A 167 -15.45 0.16 -3.54
N ALA A 168 -16.24 -0.91 -3.53
CA ALA A 168 -17.50 -0.95 -2.79
C ALA A 168 -17.31 -1.36 -1.34
N GLU A 169 -17.98 -0.67 -0.42
CA GLU A 169 -17.97 -0.98 1.02
C GLU A 169 -18.52 -2.39 1.29
N ILE A 170 -17.82 -3.14 2.16
CA ILE A 170 -18.23 -4.45 2.64
C ILE A 170 -18.39 -4.40 4.16
N GLY A 171 -19.59 -4.75 4.62
CA GLY A 171 -19.89 -4.86 6.04
C GLY A 171 -20.16 -3.51 6.70
N GLU A 172 -19.89 -3.44 8.00
CA GLU A 172 -20.12 -2.24 8.80
C GLU A 172 -18.89 -1.34 8.81
N LEU A 173 -19.12 -0.04 8.58
CA LEU A 173 -18.10 0.99 8.75
C LEU A 173 -18.04 1.43 10.21
N ALA A 174 -16.91 1.20 10.86
CA ALA A 174 -16.64 1.56 12.25
C ALA A 174 -15.55 2.63 12.37
N TRP A 175 -15.68 3.69 11.56
CA TRP A 175 -14.72 4.80 11.52
C TRP A 175 -14.55 5.46 12.90
N PRO A 176 -13.32 5.64 13.39
CA PRO A 176 -13.09 6.38 14.62
C PRO A 176 -13.46 7.87 14.45
N ALA A 177 -13.84 8.54 15.53
CA ALA A 177 -14.24 9.96 15.49
C ALA A 177 -13.15 10.91 14.96
N TRP A 178 -11.87 10.50 15.01
CA TRP A 178 -10.73 11.26 14.50
C TRP A 178 -10.35 10.91 13.06
N THR A 179 -11.18 10.12 12.35
CA THR A 179 -10.92 9.69 10.97
C THR A 179 -10.56 10.90 10.11
N PRO A 180 -9.47 10.83 9.32
CA PRO A 180 -9.12 11.89 8.39
C PRO A 180 -10.28 12.25 7.47
N GLU A 181 -10.50 13.54 7.24
CA GLU A 181 -11.64 14.05 6.45
C GLU A 181 -11.77 13.40 5.06
N ALA A 182 -10.63 13.13 4.41
CA ALA A 182 -10.59 12.45 3.12
C ALA A 182 -11.20 11.03 3.14
N LEU A 183 -11.23 10.37 4.29
CA LEU A 183 -11.78 9.03 4.49
C LEU A 183 -13.16 9.05 5.16
N ALA A 184 -13.67 10.22 5.53
CA ALA A 184 -14.93 10.32 6.25
C ALA A 184 -16.13 9.82 5.40
N PRO A 185 -17.17 9.25 6.03
CA PRO A 185 -18.39 8.83 5.34
C PRO A 185 -18.97 9.97 4.48
N GLY A 186 -19.24 9.69 3.20
CA GLY A 186 -19.72 10.68 2.22
C GLY A 186 -18.62 11.30 1.35
N SER A 187 -17.37 11.38 1.83
CA SER A 187 -16.21 11.78 1.01
C SER A 187 -15.84 10.71 -0.02
N LEU A 188 -16.14 9.44 0.29
CA LEU A 188 -15.90 8.28 -0.59
C LEU A 188 -17.03 8.08 -1.63
N GLY A 189 -18.19 8.73 -1.48
CA GLY A 189 -19.40 8.51 -2.28
C GLY A 189 -19.50 9.32 -3.59
N HIS A 190 -18.61 10.30 -3.81
CA HIS A 190 -18.50 11.05 -5.06
C HIS A 190 -17.39 10.56 -5.99
N LEU A 191 -16.73 9.45 -5.63
CA LEU A 191 -15.62 8.88 -6.37
C LEU A 191 -16.18 7.79 -7.29
N HIS A 192 -17.00 8.20 -8.26
CA HIS A 192 -17.14 7.45 -9.50
C HIS A 192 -16.00 7.89 -10.42
N ASP A 193 -15.35 6.88 -10.99
CA ASP A 193 -14.12 6.92 -11.75
C ASP A 193 -12.83 7.07 -10.93
N GLU A 194 -12.08 5.97 -11.01
CA GLU A 194 -10.63 5.95 -10.93
C GLU A 194 -9.99 6.09 -9.52
N LEU A 195 -10.09 5.01 -8.74
CA LEU A 195 -8.99 4.08 -8.51
C LEU A 195 -7.65 4.62 -7.78
N ALA A 196 -7.15 4.13 -6.54
CA ALA A 196 -5.68 3.78 -6.17
C ALA A 196 -4.99 3.42 -4.76
N ASP A 197 -4.99 2.19 -4.15
CA ASP A 197 -3.91 1.56 -3.28
C ASP A 197 -3.82 1.41 -1.70
N ILE A 198 -3.47 0.18 -1.31
CA ILE A 198 -2.16 -0.30 -0.83
C ILE A 198 -1.96 -1.60 -1.60
N LEU A 199 -0.71 -1.99 -1.78
CA LEU A 199 -0.30 -2.99 -2.76
C LEU A 199 0.22 -4.26 -2.09
N ALA A 200 -0.62 -5.29 -1.97
CA ALA A 200 -0.19 -6.66 -2.16
C ALA A 200 -0.62 -7.06 -3.56
N VAL A 201 0.33 -7.46 -4.41
CA VAL A 201 0.00 -8.06 -5.69
C VAL A 201 -0.14 -9.56 -5.51
N GLU A 202 -1.33 -10.11 -5.74
CA GLU A 202 -1.53 -11.54 -5.90
C GLU A 202 -1.69 -11.91 -7.39
N GLN A 203 -0.97 -12.95 -7.83
CA GLN A 203 -1.24 -13.66 -9.07
C GLN A 203 -1.94 -14.96 -8.69
N HIS A 204 -3.19 -15.15 -9.10
CA HIS A 204 -3.83 -16.47 -9.01
C HIS A 204 -3.30 -17.38 -10.13
N VAL A 205 -2.27 -18.17 -9.84
CA VAL A 205 -1.95 -19.36 -10.64
C VAL A 205 -2.74 -20.50 -10.05
N ASP A 206 -3.82 -20.91 -10.73
CA ASP A 206 -4.59 -22.10 -10.38
C ASP A 206 -3.63 -23.30 -10.39
N GLY A 207 -3.28 -23.75 -9.19
CA GLY A 207 -2.48 -24.94 -8.94
C GLY A 207 -3.34 -26.17 -9.21
N ARG A 208 -3.49 -26.52 -10.50
CA ARG A 208 -3.89 -27.87 -10.90
C ARG A 208 -2.83 -28.49 -11.81
N ARG A 209 -1.91 -29.21 -11.17
CA ARG A 209 -1.61 -30.60 -11.51
C ARG A 209 -1.51 -31.39 -10.22
#